data_AF-A0A9E0WSG8-F1
#
_entry.id   AF-A0A9E0WSG8-F1
#
_cell.length_a   1.000
_cell.length_b   1.000
_cell.length_c   1.000
_cell.angle_alpha   90.00
_cell.angle_beta   90.00
_cell.angle_gamma   90.00
#
_symmetry.space_group_name_H-M   'P 1'
#
loop_
_entity.id
_entity.type
_entity.pdbx_description
1 polymer ?
#
loop_
_entity_poly.entity_id
_entity_poly.type
_entity_poly.pdbx_seq_one_letter_code
_entity_poly.pdbx_strand_id
1 'polypeptide(L)' 'MRFKLTCKDVHRLTSEGLDRELSLIERTRLRAHIMLCDACYHFTGQMQLLRRAMRKLDTQGGNANAPVKKPVEE' A
#
# COMPACT_ATOMS: atom_id res chain seq x y z
N MET A 1 -24.23 8.26 0.19
CA MET A 1 -22.76 8.34 0.41
C MET A 1 -22.38 7.46 1.59
N ARG A 2 -21.68 6.33 1.36
CA ARG A 2 -21.19 5.45 2.43
C ARG A 2 -19.90 6.07 3.01
N PHE A 3 -20.03 6.86 4.07
CA PHE A 3 -18.93 7.50 4.79
C PHE A 3 -18.18 6.55 5.75
N LYS A 4 -18.60 5.28 5.88
CA LYS A 4 -17.91 4.27 6.70
C LYS A 4 -17.00 3.40 5.85
N LEU A 5 -15.70 3.64 5.95
CA LEU A 5 -14.67 2.71 5.51
C LEU A 5 -14.66 1.52 6.47
N THR A 6 -14.89 0.31 5.97
CA THR A 6 -14.79 -0.91 6.79
C THR A 6 -13.36 -1.44 6.79
N CYS A 7 -13.01 -2.34 7.73
CA CYS A 7 -11.70 -2.99 7.73
C CYS A 7 -11.42 -3.71 6.40
N LYS A 8 -12.46 -4.30 5.77
CA LYS A 8 -12.34 -4.95 4.45
C LYS A 8 -11.97 -3.94 3.35
N ASP A 9 -12.60 -2.77 3.36
CA ASP A 9 -12.29 -1.70 2.40
C ASP A 9 -10.87 -1.16 2.60
N VAL A 10 -10.42 -1.08 3.86
CA VAL A 10 -9.06 -0.67 4.23
C VAL A 10 -8.02 -1.67 3.76
N HIS A 11 -8.27 -2.96 3.92
CA HIS A 11 -7.40 -4.01 3.40
C HIS A 11 -7.31 -3.92 1.88
N ARG A 12 -8.45 -3.73 1.20
CA ARG A 12 -8.49 -3.56 -0.26
C ARG A 12 -7.72 -2.33 -0.71
N LEU A 13 -7.96 -1.17 -0.11
CA LEU A 13 -7.24 0.08 -0.42
C LEU A 13 -5.75 -0.01 -0.09
N THR A 14 -5.38 -0.73 0.98
CA THR A 14 -3.97 -0.95 1.31
C THR A 14 -3.28 -1.78 0.22
N SER A 15 -3.92 -2.87 -0.23
CA SER A 15 -3.43 -3.69 -1.34
C SER A 15 -3.35 -2.88 -2.64
N GLU A 16 -4.41 -2.16 -2.98
CA GLU A 16 -4.41 -1.26 -4.13
C GLU A 16 -3.31 -0.20 -4.01
N GLY A 17 -3.00 0.32 -2.82
CA GLY A 17 -1.88 1.24 -2.59
C GLY A 17 -0.49 0.61 -2.74
N LEU A 18 -0.40 -0.72 -2.74
CA LEU A 18 0.81 -1.45 -3.08
C LEU A 18 1.01 -1.52 -4.61
N ASP A 19 -0.07 -1.61 -5.37
CA ASP A 19 -0.02 -1.75 -6.83
C ASP A 19 -0.09 -0.39 -7.56
N ARG A 20 -1.08 0.43 -7.20
CA ARG A 20 -1.36 1.76 -7.75
C ARG A 20 -1.14 2.89 -6.73
N GLU A 21 -1.11 4.12 -7.24
CA GLU A 21 -1.11 5.30 -6.39
C GLU A 21 -2.54 5.63 -5.96
N LEU A 22 -2.77 5.66 -4.64
CA LEU A 22 -4.04 6.06 -4.04
C LEU A 22 -4.23 7.57 -4.21
N SER A 23 -5.46 7.99 -4.50
CA SER A 23 -5.85 9.40 -4.47
C SER A 23 -5.69 9.98 -3.07
N LEU A 24 -5.52 11.30 -2.98
CA LEU A 24 -5.39 12.00 -1.70
C LEU A 24 -6.59 11.73 -0.77
N ILE A 25 -7.80 11.59 -1.32
CA ILE A 25 -9.03 11.31 -0.58
C ILE A 25 -9.04 9.87 -0.03
N GLU A 26 -8.66 8.88 -0.84
CA GLU A 26 -8.56 7.49 -0.37
C GLU A 26 -7.52 7.38 0.75
N ARG A 27 -6.39 8.08 0.60
CA ARG A 27 -5.29 8.07 1.56
C ARG A 27 -5.66 8.70 2.90
N THR A 28 -6.43 9.80 2.90
CA THR A 28 -6.92 10.42 4.13
C THR A 28 -7.96 9.56 4.83
N ARG A 29 -8.89 8.95 4.08
CA ARG A 29 -9.88 8.01 4.64
C ARG A 29 -9.22 6.77 5.25
N LEU A 30 -8.22 6.21 4.56
CA LEU A 30 -7.42 5.10 5.06
C LEU A 30 -6.72 5.48 6.37
N ARG A 31 -6.06 6.65 6.41
CA ARG A 31 -5.39 7.18 7.62
C ARG A 31 -6.35 7.36 8.78
N ALA A 32 -7.54 7.91 8.53
CA ALA A 32 -8.54 8.08 9.56
C ALA A 32 -8.95 6.71 10.17
N HIS A 33 -9.17 5.68 9.35
CA HIS A 33 -9.54 4.37 9.87
C HIS A 33 -8.43 3.69 10.67
N ILE A 34 -7.18 3.69 10.17
CA ILE A 34 -6.07 3.06 10.90
C ILE A 34 -5.72 3.77 12.22
N MET A 35 -6.05 5.06 12.37
CA MET A 35 -5.92 5.76 13.65
C MET A 35 -6.94 5.28 14.69
N LEU A 36 -8.07 4.72 14.25
CA LEU A 36 -9.12 4.20 15.13
C LEU A 36 -9.09 2.66 15.27
N CYS A 37 -8.33 1.96 14.43
CA CYS A 37 -8.27 0.50 14.40
C CYS A 37 -6.83 0.02 14.36
N ASP A 38 -6.34 -0.47 15.50
CA ASP A 38 -4.98 -0.99 15.65
C ASP A 38 -4.69 -2.17 14.72
N ALA A 39 -5.66 -3.07 14.53
CA ALA A 39 -5.50 -4.22 13.63
C ALA A 39 -5.15 -3.77 12.19
N CYS A 40 -5.85 -2.75 11.69
CA CYS A 40 -5.57 -2.21 10.36
C CYS A 40 -4.24 -1.42 10.35
N TYR A 41 -3.90 -0.73 11.43
CA TYR A 41 -2.61 -0.03 11.57
C TYR A 41 -1.44 -1.00 11.44
N HIS A 42 -1.46 -2.10 12.20
CA HIS A 42 -0.43 -3.14 12.14
C HIS A 42 -0.36 -3.79 10.76
N PHE A 43 -1.50 -4.14 10.17
CA PHE A 43 -1.58 -4.72 8.83
C PHE A 43 -0.93 -3.82 7.76
N THR A 44 -1.30 -2.54 7.73
CA THR A 44 -0.71 -1.57 6.78
C THR A 44 0.80 -1.42 7.01
N GLY A 45 1.26 -1.46 8.27
CA GLY A 45 2.68 -1.46 8.62
C GLY A 45 3.44 -2.68 8.06
N GLN A 46 2.89 -3.88 8.22
CA GLN A 46 3.47 -5.13 7.70
C GLN A 46 3.58 -5.11 6.17
N MET A 47 2.53 -4.66 5.47
CA MET A 47 2.53 -4.55 4.00
C MET A 47 3.59 -3.58 3.48
N GLN A 48 3.79 -2.45 4.17
CA GLN A 48 4.85 -1.50 3.82
C GLN A 48 6.25 -2.04 4.09
N LEU A 49 6.43 -2.80 5.18
CA LEU A 49 7.70 -3.46 5.48
C LEU A 49 8.08 -4.42 4.35
N LEU A 50 7.14 -5.28 3.93
CA LEU A 50 7.35 -6.21 2.83
C LEU A 50 7.73 -5.49 1.53
N ARG A 51 7.00 -4.44 1.16
CA ARG A 51 7.29 -3.64 -0.04
C ARG A 51 8.67 -2.98 0.01
N ARG A 52 9.08 -2.48 1.19
CA ARG A 52 10.42 -1.90 1.37
C ARG A 52 11.51 -2.96 1.26
N ALA A 53 11.30 -4.16 1.83
CA ALA A 53 12.24 -5.27 1.71
C ALA A 53 12.41 -5.70 0.25
N MET A 54 11.31 -5.88 -0.49
CA MET A 54 11.34 -6.21 -1.92
C MET A 54 12.09 -5.17 -2.75
N ARG A 55 11.83 -3.87 -2.53
CA ARG A 55 12.60 -2.79 -3.19
C ARG A 55 14.08 -2.79 -2.83
N LYS A 56 14.44 -3.09 -1.57
CA LYS A 56 15.84 -3.21 -1.15
C LYS A 56 16.54 -4.41 -1.79
N LEU A 57 15.83 -5.51 -2.05
CA LEU A 57 16.36 -6.66 -2.77
C LEU A 57 16.59 -6.32 -4.25
N ASP A 58 15.64 -5.65 -4.88
CA ASP A 58 15.77 -5.11 -6.25
C ASP A 58 16.98 -4.15 -6.37
N THR A 59 17.18 -3.29 -5.37
CA THR A 59 18.32 -2.34 -5.36
C THR A 59 19.67 -3.00 -5.01
N GLN A 60 19.69 -4.09 -4.23
CA GLN A 60 20.94 -4.81 -3.88
C GLN A 60 21.34 -5.87 -4.93
N GLY A 61 20.43 -6.22 -5.85
CA GLY A 61 20.66 -7.14 -6.96
C GLY A 61 21.39 -6.51 -8.15
N GLY A 62 22.52 -5.85 -7.92
CA GLY A 62 23.44 -5.35 -8.95
C GLY A 62 24.14 -6.43 -9.78
N ASN A 63 23.48 -7.55 -10.02
CA ASN A 63 23.75 -8.60 -11.00
C ASN A 63 22.55 -9.58 -10.98
N ALA A 64 21.42 -9.17 -11.56
CA ALA A 64 20.51 -10.00 -12.36
C ALA A 64 19.22 -9.22 -12.68
N ASN A 65 19.38 -8.26 -13.58
CA ASN A 65 18.38 -7.90 -14.60
C ASN A 65 17.01 -7.34 -14.18
N ALA A 66 16.92 -6.01 -14.38
CA ALA A 66 15.79 -5.19 -14.83
C ALA A 66 14.98 -4.41 -13.76
N PRO A 67 14.75 -3.11 -14.00
CA PRO A 67 13.93 -2.26 -13.14
C PRO A 67 12.46 -2.64 -13.31
N VAL A 68 11.75 -2.90 -12.21
CA VAL A 68 10.29 -2.94 -12.20
C VAL A 68 9.77 -1.50 -12.30
N LYS A 69 9.84 -0.96 -13.52
CA LYS A 69 9.04 0.18 -13.97
C LYS A 69 7.58 -0.22 -13.87
N LYS A 70 6.83 0.45 -12.99
CA LYS A 70 5.36 0.40 -12.98
C LYS A 70 4.88 0.70 -14.41
N PRO A 71 4.11 -0.17 -15.08
CA PRO A 71 3.38 0.23 -16.28
C PRO A 71 2.41 1.34 -15.86
N VAL A 72 2.57 2.51 -16.45
CA VAL A 72 1.50 3.49 -16.57
C VAL A 72 0.68 2.98 -17.75
N GLU A 73 -0.43 2.29 -17.47
CA GLU A 73 -1.43 1.92 -18.47
C GLU A 73 -2.52 3.00 -18.49
N GLU A 74 -2.54 3.71 -19.62
CA GLU A 74 -3.55 4.53 -20.32
C GLU A 74 -4.62 5.34 -19.55
#